data_AF-A0A936GTB2-F1
#
_entry.id   AF-A0A936GTB2-F1
#
_cell.length_a   1.000
_cell.length_b   1.000
_cell.length_c   1.000
_cell.angle_alpha   90.00
_cell.angle_beta   90.00
_cell.angle_gamma   90.00
#
_symmetry.space_group_name_H-M   'P 1'
#
loop_
_entity.id
_entity.type
_entity.pdbx_description
1 polymer ?
#
loop_
_entity_poly.entity_id
_entity_poly.type
_entity_poly.pdbx_seq_one_letter_code
_entity_poly.pdbx_strand_id
1 'polypeptide(L)'
;MNRLLQYLTNLLVSTRNFNFFYIFSFATLSFWLMWRQGIWDQHQLFPSERVDIYLRDGAAFYTWHRLVFATLYLWAFYHFYQTKKVIYPWLSVAFFVVLSMADTTFLYYHYTDYLSHYPDWMGAIDNYHFKYLAESVLALLINFFILRLMTTPRIKSIQNAFN
;
A
#
# COMPACT_ATOMS: atom_id res chain seq x y z
N MET A 1 30.34 0.81 2.59
CA MET A 1 28.92 1.06 2.22
C MET A 1 28.87 1.24 0.72
N ASN A 2 28.12 0.41 -0.02
CA ASN A 2 28.19 0.35 -1.49
C ASN A 2 27.88 1.71 -2.14
N ARG A 3 28.69 2.16 -3.10
CA ARG A 3 28.45 3.41 -3.86
C ARG A 3 27.04 3.45 -4.47
N LEU A 4 26.52 2.29 -4.88
CA LEU A 4 25.16 2.12 -5.37
C LEU A 4 24.11 2.45 -4.29
N LEU A 5 24.31 1.95 -3.07
CA LEU A 5 23.46 2.24 -1.92
C LEU A 5 23.48 3.74 -1.59
N GLN A 6 24.65 4.37 -1.63
CA GLN A 6 24.80 5.79 -1.34
C GLN A 6 24.17 6.68 -2.42
N TYR A 7 24.27 6.27 -3.69
CA TYR A 7 23.58 6.93 -4.80
C TYR A 7 22.06 6.79 -4.70
N LEU A 8 21.54 5.58 -4.45
CA LEU A 8 20.11 5.33 -4.25
C LEU A 8 19.56 6.12 -3.06
N THR A 9 20.31 6.18 -1.94
CA THR A 9 19.95 7.00 -0.78
C THR A 9 19.91 8.47 -1.16
N ASN A 10 20.92 9.03 -1.82
CA ASN A 10 20.91 10.44 -2.23
C ASN A 10 19.79 10.77 -3.22
N LEU A 11 19.46 9.83 -4.11
CA LEU A 11 18.37 9.97 -5.08
C LEU A 11 17.01 10.00 -4.37
N LEU A 12 16.79 9.12 -3.38
CA LEU A 12 15.56 9.04 -2.58
C LEU A 12 15.43 10.18 -1.55
N VAL A 13 16.56 10.68 -1.05
CA VAL A 13 16.63 11.76 -0.05
C VAL A 13 16.34 13.13 -0.66
N SER A 14 16.67 13.33 -1.95
CA SER A 14 16.32 14.56 -2.65
C SER A 14 14.80 14.71 -2.72
N THR A 15 14.26 15.65 -1.93
CA THR A 15 12.81 15.92 -1.83
C THR A 15 12.17 16.13 -3.19
N ARG A 16 12.91 16.71 -4.15
CA ARG A 16 12.46 16.92 -5.53
C ARG A 16 12.26 15.61 -6.30
N ASN A 17 13.22 14.69 -6.20
CA ASN A 17 13.14 13.39 -6.88
C ASN A 17 12.07 12.51 -6.24
N PHE A 18 11.91 12.60 -4.91
CA PHE A 18 10.85 11.92 -4.20
C PHE A 18 9.46 12.45 -4.58
N ASN A 19 9.28 13.77 -4.65
CA ASN A 19 8.01 14.36 -5.10
C ASN A 19 7.68 13.93 -6.53
N PHE A 20 8.67 13.88 -7.43
CA PHE A 20 8.47 13.40 -8.79
C PHE A 20 8.07 11.92 -8.82
N PHE A 21 8.77 11.06 -8.05
CA PHE A 21 8.39 9.65 -7.90
C PHE A 21 6.98 9.51 -7.34
N TYR A 22 6.61 10.27 -6.31
CA TYR A 22 5.29 10.21 -5.69
C TYR A 22 4.18 10.65 -6.65
N ILE A 23 4.36 11.77 -7.36
CA ILE A 23 3.43 12.23 -8.39
C ILE A 23 3.29 11.18 -9.48
N PHE A 24 4.41 10.63 -9.96
CA PHE A 24 4.40 9.59 -10.99
C PHE A 24 3.69 8.33 -10.51
N SER A 25 4.02 7.82 -9.32
CA SER A 25 3.39 6.65 -8.72
C SER A 25 1.90 6.85 -8.47
N PHE A 26 1.50 8.03 -8.00
CA PHE A 26 0.08 8.36 -7.81
C PHE A 26 -0.66 8.43 -9.15
N ALA A 27 -0.04 9.01 -10.19
CA ALA A 27 -0.60 9.06 -11.54
C ALA A 27 -0.72 7.65 -12.14
N THR A 28 0.30 6.80 -12.00
CA THR A 28 0.27 5.40 -12.44
C THR A 28 -0.83 4.62 -11.71
N LEU A 29 -0.96 4.81 -10.39
CA LEU A 29 -1.99 4.13 -9.59
C LEU A 29 -3.41 4.60 -9.97
N SER A 30 -3.59 5.90 -10.20
CA SER A 30 -4.87 6.47 -10.66
C SER A 30 -5.25 5.98 -12.06
N PHE A 31 -4.29 5.97 -12.99
CA PHE A 31 -4.48 5.43 -14.34
C PHE A 31 -4.83 3.94 -14.30
N TRP A 32 -4.19 3.19 -13.41
CA TRP A 32 -4.47 1.77 -13.22
C TRP A 32 -5.89 1.51 -12.67
N LEU A 33 -6.32 2.29 -11.66
CA LEU A 33 -7.69 2.21 -11.13
C LEU A 33 -8.73 2.53 -12.22
N MET A 34 -8.48 3.56 -13.02
CA MET A 34 -9.34 3.93 -14.15
C MET A 34 -9.39 2.84 -15.22
N TRP A 35 -8.24 2.25 -15.58
CA TRP A 35 -8.19 1.14 -16.53
C TRP A 35 -8.97 -0.08 -16.03
N ARG A 36 -8.85 -0.40 -14.73
CA ARG A 36 -9.61 -1.49 -14.12
C ARG A 36 -11.12 -1.28 -14.18
N GLN A 37 -11.59 -0.07 -13.91
CA GLN A 37 -13.01 0.27 -14.09
C GLN A 37 -13.46 -0.07 -15.52
N GLY A 38 -12.66 0.33 -16.52
CA GLY A 38 -12.96 0.04 -17.92
C GLY A 38 -13.03 -1.45 -18.28
N ILE A 39 -12.24 -2.31 -17.64
CA ILE A 39 -12.31 -3.77 -17.86
C ILE A 39 -13.66 -4.33 -17.37
N TRP A 40 -14.16 -3.86 -16.23
CA TRP A 40 -15.46 -4.28 -15.71
C TRP A 40 -16.62 -3.79 -16.57
N ASP A 41 -16.51 -2.57 -17.08
CA ASP A 41 -17.53 -1.96 -17.93
C ASP A 41 -17.60 -2.61 -19.33
N GLN A 42 -16.56 -3.31 -19.77
CA GLN A 42 -16.56 -4.02 -21.06
C GLN A 42 -17.42 -5.28 -21.02
N HIS A 43 -18.63 -5.17 -21.59
CA HIS A 43 -19.64 -6.24 -21.61
C HIS A 43 -19.30 -7.49 -22.45
N GLN A 44 -18.14 -7.53 -23.11
CA GLN A 44 -17.79 -8.59 -24.08
C GLN A 44 -17.11 -9.82 -23.47
N LEU A 45 -16.62 -9.75 -22.23
CA LEU A 45 -15.92 -10.86 -21.58
C LEU A 45 -16.89 -11.78 -20.84
N PHE A 46 -16.64 -13.10 -20.90
CA PHE A 46 -17.38 -14.06 -20.11
C PHE A 46 -17.11 -13.86 -18.59
N PRO A 47 -18.10 -14.14 -17.73
CA PRO A 47 -18.00 -14.24 -16.28
C PRO A 47 -16.63 -14.61 -15.68
N SER A 48 -16.13 -15.79 -16.01
CA SER A 48 -14.89 -16.34 -15.47
C SER A 48 -13.66 -15.57 -15.93
N GLU A 49 -13.69 -15.03 -17.14
CA GLU A 49 -12.58 -14.27 -17.72
C GLU A 49 -12.40 -12.93 -17.01
N ARG A 50 -13.50 -12.26 -16.64
CA ARG A 50 -13.43 -11.00 -15.87
C ARG A 50 -12.81 -11.21 -14.50
N VAL A 51 -13.17 -12.30 -13.83
CA VAL A 51 -12.62 -12.62 -12.51
C VAL A 51 -11.17 -13.08 -12.60
N ASP A 52 -10.79 -13.86 -13.61
CA ASP A 52 -9.39 -14.22 -13.82
C ASP A 52 -8.52 -13.01 -14.17
N ILE A 53 -9.00 -12.12 -15.04
CA ILE A 53 -8.31 -10.85 -15.34
C ILE A 53 -8.21 -10.01 -14.08
N TYR A 54 -9.28 -9.90 -13.30
CA TYR A 54 -9.26 -9.17 -12.04
C TYR A 54 -8.28 -9.75 -11.03
N LEU A 55 -8.22 -11.07 -10.87
CA LEU A 55 -7.32 -11.73 -9.91
C LEU A 55 -5.86 -11.65 -10.36
N ARG A 56 -5.60 -11.83 -11.65
CA ARG A 56 -4.26 -11.71 -12.24
C ARG A 56 -3.74 -10.27 -12.17
N ASP A 57 -4.56 -9.31 -12.59
CA ASP A 57 -4.24 -7.89 -12.53
C ASP A 57 -4.31 -7.37 -11.08
N GLY A 58 -5.01 -8.11 -10.22
CA GLY A 58 -4.99 -8.13 -8.76
C GLY A 58 -3.59 -8.12 -8.21
N ALA A 59 -2.85 -9.19 -8.51
CA ALA A 59 -1.48 -9.38 -8.03
C ALA A 59 -0.50 -8.31 -8.54
N ALA A 60 -0.65 -7.87 -9.80
CA ALA A 60 0.20 -6.84 -10.38
C ALA A 60 -0.01 -5.48 -9.70
N PHE A 61 -1.25 -5.00 -9.62
CA PHE A 61 -1.63 -3.79 -8.87
C PHE A 61 -1.08 -3.83 -7.45
N TYR A 62 -1.26 -4.98 -6.82
CA TYR A 62 -0.87 -5.18 -5.44
C TYR A 62 0.64 -5.06 -5.20
N THR A 63 1.42 -5.62 -6.12
CA THR A 63 2.88 -5.50 -6.09
C THR A 63 3.31 -4.04 -6.25
N TRP A 64 2.68 -3.31 -7.17
CA TRP A 64 2.92 -1.88 -7.36
C TRP A 64 2.55 -1.06 -6.11
N HIS A 65 1.37 -1.30 -5.54
CA HIS A 65 0.89 -0.61 -4.35
C HIS A 65 1.83 -0.83 -3.15
N ARG A 66 2.25 -2.08 -2.89
CA ARG A 66 3.25 -2.40 -1.86
C ARG A 66 4.59 -1.69 -2.09
N LEU A 67 5.06 -1.65 -3.34
CA LEU A 67 6.32 -1.02 -3.69
C LEU A 67 6.27 0.50 -3.46
N VAL A 68 5.19 1.15 -3.90
CA VAL A 68 4.96 2.58 -3.65
C VAL A 68 4.89 2.87 -2.15
N PHE A 69 4.15 2.06 -1.39
CA PHE A 69 4.10 2.19 0.06
C PHE A 69 5.48 2.02 0.70
N ALA A 70 6.25 0.99 0.33
CA ALA A 70 7.58 0.77 0.88
C ALA A 70 8.51 1.97 0.62
N THR A 71 8.50 2.53 -0.60
CA THR A 71 9.29 3.72 -0.93
C THR A 71 8.84 4.95 -0.15
N LEU A 72 7.52 5.19 -0.04
CA LEU A 72 6.94 6.29 0.72
C LEU A 72 7.24 6.16 2.22
N TYR A 73 7.16 4.94 2.75
CA TYR A 73 7.43 4.64 4.15
C TYR A 73 8.91 4.87 4.50
N LEU A 74 9.85 4.42 3.64
CA LEU A 74 11.27 4.68 3.83
C LEU A 74 11.59 6.18 3.83
N TRP A 75 11.01 6.93 2.90
CA TRP A 75 11.15 8.38 2.86
C TRP A 75 10.55 9.07 4.09
N ALA A 76 9.36 8.63 4.50
CA ALA A 76 8.70 9.14 5.70
C ALA A 76 9.53 8.90 6.97
N PHE A 77 10.16 7.72 7.08
CA PHE A 77 11.08 7.41 8.18
C PHE A 77 12.36 8.23 8.13
N TYR A 78 12.89 8.52 6.93
CA TYR A 78 14.03 9.42 6.78
C TYR A 78 13.70 10.83 7.32
N HIS A 79 12.55 11.39 6.97
CA HIS A 79 12.11 12.70 7.50
C HIS A 79 11.81 12.67 8.99
N PHE A 80 11.20 11.59 9.49
CA PHE A 80 11.04 11.39 10.93
C PHE A 80 12.38 11.36 11.65
N TYR A 81 13.39 10.69 11.10
CA TYR A 81 14.72 10.64 11.71
C TYR A 81 15.35 12.03 11.84
N GLN A 82 15.20 12.89 10.82
CA GLN A 82 15.74 14.25 10.81
C GLN A 82 14.95 15.23 11.69
N THR A 83 13.63 15.21 11.59
CA THR A 83 12.76 16.23 12.19
C THR A 83 12.15 15.81 13.53
N LYS A 84 12.21 14.51 13.86
CA LYS A 84 11.52 13.86 14.98
C LYS A 84 9.99 14.00 14.95
N LYS A 85 9.40 14.43 13.83
CA LYS A 85 7.95 14.54 13.67
C LYS A 85 7.35 13.18 13.29
N VAL A 86 6.55 12.60 14.18
CA VAL A 86 5.89 11.30 13.96
C VAL A 86 4.85 11.31 12.83
N ILE A 87 4.42 12.48 12.38
CA ILE A 87 3.39 12.64 11.34
C ILE A 87 3.80 12.02 10.00
N TYR A 88 5.10 12.00 9.67
CA TYR A 88 5.55 11.49 8.37
C TYR A 88 5.26 10.00 8.18
N PRO A 89 5.69 9.09 9.09
CA PRO A 89 5.30 7.67 9.03
C PRO A 89 3.78 7.47 9.01
N TRP A 90 3.04 8.24 9.81
CA TRP A 90 1.58 8.15 9.83
C TRP A 90 0.93 8.51 8.49
N LEU A 91 1.42 9.54 7.80
CA LEU A 91 0.93 9.89 6.46
C LEU A 91 1.15 8.75 5.45
N SER A 92 2.32 8.09 5.50
CA SER A 92 2.58 6.96 4.60
C SER A 92 1.67 5.76 4.86
N VAL A 93 1.35 5.47 6.12
CA VAL A 93 0.44 4.38 6.49
C VAL A 93 -1.00 4.73 6.16
N ALA A 94 -1.42 5.97 6.44
CA ALA A 94 -2.76 6.44 6.07
C ALA A 94 -2.98 6.33 4.56
N PHE A 95 -1.98 6.71 3.75
CA PHE A 95 -2.04 6.53 2.30
C PHE A 95 -2.25 5.07 1.89
N PHE A 96 -1.46 4.15 2.43
CA PHE A 96 -1.59 2.71 2.15
C PHE A 96 -2.96 2.15 2.56
N VAL A 97 -3.45 2.53 3.74
CA VAL A 97 -4.74 2.08 4.26
C VAL A 97 -5.89 2.61 3.40
N VAL A 98 -5.91 3.90 3.08
CA VAL A 98 -6.97 4.52 2.27
C VAL A 98 -7.05 3.85 0.90
N LEU A 99 -5.92 3.64 0.23
CA LEU A 99 -5.90 2.98 -1.08
C LEU A 99 -6.31 1.50 -1.00
N SER A 100 -5.83 0.78 0.02
CA SER A 100 -6.24 -0.62 0.26
C SER A 100 -7.75 -0.74 0.45
N MET A 101 -8.34 0.17 1.24
CA MET A 101 -9.78 0.19 1.49
C MET A 101 -10.58 0.61 0.25
N ALA A 102 -10.07 1.56 -0.54
CA ALA A 102 -10.69 1.94 -1.81
C ALA A 102 -10.74 0.77 -2.81
N ASP A 103 -9.61 0.05 -3.01
CA ASP A 103 -9.56 -1.12 -3.90
C ASP A 103 -10.47 -2.25 -3.38
N THR A 104 -10.48 -2.49 -2.07
CA THR A 104 -11.38 -3.48 -1.45
C THR A 104 -12.85 -3.15 -1.68
N THR A 105 -13.23 -1.88 -1.48
CA THR A 105 -14.61 -1.41 -1.63
C THR A 105 -15.04 -1.51 -3.08
N PHE A 106 -14.15 -1.15 -4.00
CA PHE A 106 -14.39 -1.23 -5.43
C PHE A 106 -14.58 -2.68 -5.90
N LEU A 107 -13.73 -3.60 -5.42
CA LEU A 107 -13.89 -5.03 -5.66
C LEU A 107 -15.23 -5.55 -5.15
N TYR A 108 -15.60 -5.17 -3.94
CA TYR A 108 -16.85 -5.60 -3.33
C TYR A 108 -18.06 -5.06 -4.09
N TYR A 109 -18.01 -3.78 -4.50
CA TYR A 109 -19.04 -3.17 -5.34
C TYR A 109 -19.23 -3.94 -6.65
N HIS A 110 -18.15 -4.18 -7.40
CA HIS A 110 -18.23 -4.92 -8.67
C HIS A 110 -18.69 -6.36 -8.47
N TYR A 111 -18.26 -7.02 -7.39
CA TYR A 111 -18.69 -8.36 -7.08
C TYR A 111 -20.18 -8.45 -6.73
N THR A 112 -20.70 -7.52 -5.93
CA THR A 112 -22.12 -7.50 -5.54
C THR A 112 -23.03 -7.13 -6.71
N ASP A 113 -22.64 -6.14 -7.51
CA ASP A 113 -23.33 -5.81 -8.77
C ASP A 113 -23.35 -7.04 -9.70
N TYR A 114 -22.22 -7.73 -9.82
CA TYR A 114 -22.09 -8.93 -10.62
C TYR A 114 -23.00 -10.08 -10.13
N LEU A 115 -23.03 -10.38 -8.83
CA LEU A 115 -23.90 -11.42 -8.25
C LEU A 115 -25.38 -11.13 -8.50
N SER A 116 -25.77 -9.84 -8.56
CA SER A 116 -27.15 -9.46 -8.84
C SER A 116 -27.58 -9.78 -10.28
N HIS A 117 -26.64 -9.82 -11.22
CA HIS A 117 -26.89 -10.13 -12.64
C HIS A 117 -26.74 -11.62 -12.97
N TYR A 118 -25.90 -12.35 -12.22
CA TYR A 118 -25.58 -13.76 -12.47
C TYR A 118 -25.62 -14.60 -11.18
N PRO A 119 -26.81 -14.80 -10.57
CA PRO A 119 -26.96 -15.40 -9.25
C PRO A 119 -26.55 -16.88 -9.19
N ASP A 120 -26.63 -17.60 -10.32
CA ASP A 120 -26.27 -19.02 -10.40
C ASP A 120 -24.74 -19.24 -10.43
N TRP A 121 -23.96 -18.17 -10.62
CA TRP A 121 -22.52 -18.23 -10.65
C TRP A 121 -21.93 -18.10 -9.23
N MET A 122 -21.94 -19.19 -8.48
CA MET A 122 -21.30 -19.30 -7.16
C MET A 122 -19.77 -19.50 -7.28
N GLY A 123 -19.07 -18.54 -7.89
CA GLY A 123 -17.61 -18.50 -7.86
C GLY A 123 -17.11 -18.05 -6.47
N ALA A 124 -16.27 -18.87 -5.82
CA ALA A 124 -15.74 -18.64 -4.47
C ALA A 124 -14.84 -17.38 -4.39
N ILE A 125 -15.44 -16.20 -4.20
CA ILE A 125 -14.72 -14.94 -3.96
C ILE A 125 -14.68 -14.60 -2.45
N ASP A 126 -15.38 -15.37 -1.61
CA ASP A 126 -15.64 -15.12 -0.19
C ASP A 126 -14.42 -14.69 0.65
N ASN A 127 -13.21 -15.14 0.30
CA ASN A 127 -11.99 -14.82 1.05
C ASN A 127 -11.21 -13.60 0.52
N TYR A 128 -11.51 -13.09 -0.67
CA TYR A 128 -10.75 -11.98 -1.28
C TYR A 128 -11.18 -10.60 -0.78
N HIS A 129 -12.43 -10.47 -0.30
CA HIS A 129 -12.99 -9.20 0.20
C HIS A 129 -12.33 -8.68 1.48
N PHE A 130 -11.62 -9.52 2.21
CA PHE A 130 -10.97 -9.14 3.49
C PHE A 130 -9.45 -9.12 3.42
N LYS A 131 -8.87 -9.48 2.28
CA LYS A 131 -7.42 -9.66 2.14
C LYS A 131 -6.65 -8.41 2.54
N TYR A 132 -7.14 -7.24 2.17
CA TYR A 132 -6.47 -5.96 2.43
C TYR A 132 -6.83 -5.33 3.77
N LEU A 133 -7.91 -5.79 4.42
CA LEU A 133 -8.29 -5.34 5.76
C LEU A 133 -7.24 -5.78 6.78
N ALA A 134 -6.87 -7.07 6.76
CA ALA A 134 -5.85 -7.61 7.65
C ALA A 134 -4.50 -6.91 7.47
N GLU A 135 -4.09 -6.64 6.23
CA GLU A 135 -2.83 -5.95 5.93
C GLU A 135 -2.84 -4.48 6.33
N SER A 136 -3.98 -3.80 6.16
CA SER A 136 -4.16 -2.42 6.62
C SER A 136 -4.03 -2.34 8.15
N VAL A 137 -4.66 -3.27 8.87
CA VAL A 137 -4.53 -3.38 10.33
C VAL A 137 -3.08 -3.68 10.73
N LEU A 138 -2.43 -4.62 10.06
CA LEU A 138 -1.02 -4.94 10.32
C LEU A 138 -0.10 -3.74 10.09
N ALA A 139 -0.30 -2.97 9.00
CA ALA A 139 0.49 -1.77 8.72
C ALA A 139 0.36 -0.72 9.84
N LEU A 140 -0.86 -0.52 10.37
CA LEU A 140 -1.11 0.36 11.52
C LEU A 140 -0.39 -0.13 12.78
N LEU A 141 -0.51 -1.43 13.11
CA LEU A 141 0.11 -2.02 14.30
C LEU A 141 1.64 -2.00 14.23
N ILE A 142 2.22 -2.35 13.08
CA ILE A 142 3.66 -2.34 12.84
C ILE A 142 4.21 -0.91 12.96
N ASN A 143 3.54 0.07 12.33
CA ASN A 143 3.98 1.47 12.42
C ASN A 143 3.89 2.00 13.86
N PHE A 144 2.80 1.71 14.57
CA PHE A 144 2.67 2.04 15.99
C PHE A 144 3.81 1.44 16.82
N PHE A 145 4.10 0.15 16.62
CA PHE A 145 5.16 -0.54 17.34
C PHE A 145 6.55 0.05 17.04
N ILE A 146 6.88 0.29 15.77
CA ILE A 146 8.16 0.90 15.37
C ILE A 146 8.31 2.30 15.98
N LEU A 147 7.29 3.15 15.86
CA LEU A 147 7.32 4.50 16.43
C LEU A 147 7.49 4.46 17.95
N ARG A 148 6.80 3.54 18.63
CA ARG A 148 6.97 3.36 20.08
C ARG A 148 8.39 2.95 20.43
N LEU A 149 8.99 1.99 19.72
CA LEU A 149 10.38 1.59 19.94
C LEU A 149 11.38 2.73 19.70
N MET A 150 11.13 3.59 18.71
CA MET A 150 12.04 4.69 18.35
C MET A 150 11.88 5.93 19.23
N THR A 151 10.72 6.13 19.86
CA THR A 151 10.43 7.30 20.71
C THR A 151 10.50 7.01 22.21
N THR A 152 10.41 5.74 22.61
CA THR A 152 10.60 5.36 24.02
C THR A 152 12.07 5.63 24.37
N PRO A 153 12.36 6.48 25.38
CA PRO A 153 13.73 6.66 25.84
C PRO A 153 14.28 5.30 26.27
N ARG A 154 15.38 4.86 25.65
CA ARG A 154 16.11 3.66 26.11
C ARG A 154 16.45 3.91 27.57
N ILE A 155 15.82 3.13 28.45
CA ILE A 155 15.95 3.29 29.89
C ILE A 155 17.46 3.29 30.19
N LYS A 156 17.96 4.39 30.78
CA LYS A 156 19.36 4.54 31.21
C LYS A 156 19.87 3.34 32.04
N SER A 157 18.96 2.54 32.61
CA SER A 157 19.26 1.31 33.33
C SER A 157 20.01 0.26 32.51
N ILE A 158 19.81 0.17 31.19
CA ILE A 158 20.52 -0.83 30.37
C ILE A 158 21.99 -0.41 30.18
N GLN A 159 22.28 0.88 30.01
CA GLN A 159 23.67 1.36 29.93
C GLN A 159 24.39 1.25 31.28
N ASN A 160 23.67 1.45 32.39
CA ASN A 160 24.23 1.25 33.74
C ASN A 160 24.33 -0.22 34.16
N ALA A 161 23.67 -1.16 33.46
CA ALA A 161 23.80 -2.58 33.74
C ALA A 161 25.04 -3.22 33.10
N PHE A 162 25.71 -2.49 32.19
CA PHE A 162 26.91 -2.94 31.48
C PHE A 162 28.15 -2.03 31.70
N ASN A 163 28.04 -1.04 32.58
CA ASN A 163 29.15 -0.22 33.10
C ASN A 163 29.38 -0.55 34.58
#